data_AF-A0A415ZBY8-F1
#
_entry.id   AF-A0A415ZBY8-F1
#
_cell.length_a   1.000
_cell.length_b   1.000
_cell.length_c   1.000
_cell.angle_alpha   90.00
_cell.angle_beta   90.00
_cell.angle_gamma   90.00
#
_symmetry.space_group_name_H-M   'P 1'
#
loop_
_entity.id
_entity.type
_entity.pdbx_description
1 polymer ?
#
loop_
_entity_poly.entity_id
_entity_poly.type
_entity_poly.pdbx_seq_one_letter_code
_entity_poly.pdbx_strand_id
1 'polypeptide(L)'
;MIYVIHLLACGSAADKEVHSMKFQQVMAFFLTGAVALSMSTTALAADLPDNVDTTVSATQTADEQENNLYAKNDKDLTDAEFEQKYELPENSWFTPAVRYVIENNIMLPAGHINGKEYFPWFNPAENRCTVAEAIYNSAKLVDPELTASYAGMAIKEAPDYNQIYESDRPGMTFCFESGIMTGDSQHYLRPYDSISRQEFAVVLQRYITLLEKAGKITVSTDTSVNTAFTDASSIAPWAKDAVAFCQTNKLMNGDNHGAFNPKGQIKSVELAQVLYNLSQQIK
;
A
#
# COMPACT_ATOMS: atom_id res chain seq x y z
N MET A 1 26.97 -34.61 51.89
CA MET A 1 26.81 -33.74 53.08
C MET A 1 27.10 -32.33 52.60
N ILE A 2 26.24 -31.32 52.60
CA ILE A 2 25.00 -31.00 53.33
C ILE A 2 24.16 -30.06 52.43
N TYR A 3 22.84 -30.14 52.56
CA TYR A 3 21.79 -29.34 51.91
C TYR A 3 21.53 -28.00 52.65
N VAL A 4 20.70 -27.13 52.02
CA VAL A 4 19.91 -25.95 52.52
C VAL A 4 20.29 -24.68 51.72
N ILE A 5 19.51 -24.07 50.82
CA ILE A 5 18.09 -23.61 50.70
C ILE A 5 17.81 -22.18 51.26
N HIS A 6 17.26 -21.32 50.38
CA HIS A 6 16.40 -20.09 50.53
C HIS A 6 16.97 -18.65 50.35
N LEU A 7 16.61 -18.08 49.18
CA LEU A 7 15.84 -16.84 48.86
C LEU A 7 16.37 -15.37 49.00
N LEU A 8 16.19 -14.63 47.89
CA LEU A 8 15.86 -13.19 47.67
C LEU A 8 16.94 -12.13 47.99
N ALA A 9 17.13 -11.01 47.27
CA ALA A 9 16.59 -10.43 46.03
C ALA A 9 17.48 -9.21 45.65
N CYS A 10 17.24 -8.64 44.45
CA CYS A 10 17.48 -7.25 44.03
C CYS A 10 18.46 -7.07 42.85
N GLY A 11 17.89 -6.76 41.68
CA GLY A 11 18.62 -6.46 40.44
C GLY A 11 17.66 -6.22 39.27
N SER A 12 16.78 -5.22 39.44
CA SER A 12 15.98 -4.48 38.44
C SER A 12 15.74 -5.10 37.05
N ALA A 13 14.53 -5.65 36.86
CA ALA A 13 13.91 -5.83 35.55
C ALA A 13 13.06 -4.58 35.25
N ALA A 14 13.64 -3.59 34.60
CA ALA A 14 12.94 -2.40 34.14
C ALA A 14 13.65 -1.84 32.91
N ASP A 15 13.67 -2.60 31.81
CA ASP A 15 14.09 -2.06 30.48
C ASP A 15 13.65 -2.93 29.28
N LYS A 16 12.68 -3.83 29.44
CA LYS A 16 12.19 -4.71 28.34
C LYS A 16 10.67 -4.70 28.09
N GLU A 17 9.90 -3.80 28.70
CA GLU A 17 8.44 -3.72 28.50
C GLU A 17 7.94 -2.49 27.72
N VAL A 18 8.81 -1.61 27.21
CA VAL A 18 8.33 -0.37 26.53
C VAL A 18 8.09 -0.55 25.02
N HIS A 19 8.53 -1.65 24.39
CA HIS A 19 8.38 -1.85 22.94
C HIS A 19 7.31 -2.86 22.51
N SER A 20 6.64 -3.54 23.45
CA SER A 20 5.62 -4.55 23.14
C SER A 20 4.17 -4.10 23.39
N MET A 21 3.94 -2.92 23.97
CA MET A 21 2.60 -2.46 24.36
C MET A 21 1.82 -1.71 23.28
N LYS A 22 2.41 -1.34 22.14
CA LYS A 22 1.70 -0.58 21.08
C LYS A 22 0.85 -1.41 20.12
N PHE A 23 0.84 -2.75 20.22
CA PHE A 23 0.11 -3.60 19.26
C PHE A 23 -1.24 -4.16 19.79
N GLN A 24 -1.47 -4.17 21.11
CA GLN A 24 -2.70 -4.75 21.68
C GLN A 24 -3.82 -3.73 21.94
N GLN A 25 -3.56 -2.42 21.84
CA GLN A 25 -4.53 -1.39 22.22
C GLN A 25 -5.52 -1.00 21.10
N VAL A 26 -5.35 -1.53 19.88
CA VAL A 26 -6.22 -1.20 18.73
C VAL A 26 -7.48 -2.07 18.67
N MET A 27 -7.60 -3.12 19.48
CA MET A 27 -8.73 -4.08 19.41
C MET A 27 -9.92 -3.75 20.34
N ALA A 28 -9.90 -2.63 21.07
CA ALA A 28 -10.88 -2.37 22.13
C ALA A 28 -11.99 -1.35 21.80
N PHE A 29 -12.05 -0.79 20.59
CA PHE A 29 -12.97 0.33 20.29
C PHE A 29 -14.32 -0.03 19.64
N PHE A 30 -14.70 -1.30 19.54
CA PHE A 30 -16.03 -1.68 19.04
C PHE A 30 -16.75 -2.66 19.94
N LEU A 31 -17.25 -2.19 21.09
CA LEU A 31 -18.42 -2.79 21.74
C LEU A 31 -19.04 -1.79 22.74
N THR A 32 -20.37 -1.78 22.78
CA THR A 32 -21.29 -0.84 23.46
C THR A 32 -21.43 0.51 22.74
N GLY A 33 -22.58 0.95 22.27
CA GLY A 33 -23.95 0.45 22.39
C GLY A 33 -24.88 1.67 22.31
N ALA A 34 -25.69 1.73 21.26
CA ALA A 34 -26.78 2.69 21.14
C ALA A 34 -27.79 2.52 22.28
N VAL A 35 -28.44 3.62 22.72
CA VAL A 35 -29.92 3.80 22.80
C VAL A 35 -30.32 4.96 23.74
N ALA A 36 -31.25 5.78 23.22
CA ALA A 36 -32.35 6.55 23.84
C ALA A 36 -32.17 7.97 24.43
N LEU A 37 -33.09 8.79 23.93
CA LEU A 37 -33.48 10.17 24.25
C LEU A 37 -34.27 10.31 25.58
N SER A 38 -34.23 11.57 26.06
CA SER A 38 -35.24 12.32 26.83
C SER A 38 -35.41 12.04 28.33
N MET A 39 -35.35 13.10 29.14
CA MET A 39 -36.53 13.70 29.79
C MET A 39 -36.16 15.06 30.40
N SER A 40 -36.99 16.06 30.10
CA SER A 40 -36.98 17.41 30.65
C SER A 40 -37.45 17.41 32.10
N THR A 41 -36.80 18.16 32.99
CA THR A 41 -37.46 18.77 34.16
C THR A 41 -36.87 20.14 34.46
N THR A 42 -37.76 21.11 34.57
CA THR A 42 -37.55 22.51 34.94
C THR A 42 -37.33 22.62 36.44
N ALA A 43 -36.32 23.36 36.92
CA ALA A 43 -36.42 24.16 38.14
C ALA A 43 -35.23 25.13 38.35
N LEU A 44 -35.61 26.41 38.42
CA LEU A 44 -35.13 27.45 39.33
C LEU A 44 -33.73 28.05 39.13
N ALA A 45 -33.74 29.28 38.62
CA ALA A 45 -32.62 30.22 38.60
C ALA A 45 -32.18 30.60 40.01
N ALA A 46 -30.88 30.51 40.26
CA ALA A 46 -30.16 31.30 41.24
C ALA A 46 -28.86 31.77 40.57
N ASP A 47 -28.76 33.08 40.36
CA ASP A 47 -27.59 33.78 39.82
C ASP A 47 -26.35 33.51 40.67
N LEU A 48 -25.23 33.16 40.03
CA LEU A 48 -23.82 33.36 40.45
C LEU A 48 -22.92 33.13 39.20
N PRO A 49 -21.74 33.77 39.12
CA PRO A 49 -21.22 34.40 37.90
C PRO A 49 -20.53 33.48 36.90
N ASP A 50 -20.47 33.98 35.67
CA ASP A 50 -19.74 33.50 34.49
C ASP A 50 -18.55 32.58 34.79
N ASN A 51 -18.76 31.29 34.57
CA ASN A 51 -17.68 30.41 34.14
C ASN A 51 -18.16 29.70 32.88
N VAL A 52 -17.78 30.26 31.72
CA VAL A 52 -17.93 29.62 30.43
C VAL A 52 -17.17 28.29 30.49
N ASP A 53 -17.94 27.22 30.58
CA ASP A 53 -17.50 25.83 30.51
C ASP A 53 -16.65 25.65 29.23
N THR A 54 -15.36 25.45 29.44
CA THR A 54 -14.30 25.49 28.44
C THR A 54 -14.22 24.22 27.59
N THR A 55 -15.30 23.44 27.55
CA THR A 55 -15.36 22.14 26.86
C THR A 55 -15.94 22.20 25.46
N VAL A 56 -16.43 23.37 25.00
CA VAL A 56 -16.89 23.57 23.61
C VAL A 56 -15.75 23.93 22.64
N SER A 57 -14.59 24.40 23.15
CA SER A 57 -13.53 24.94 22.28
C SER A 57 -12.60 23.90 21.66
N ALA A 58 -12.45 22.71 22.26
CA ALA A 58 -11.53 21.67 21.77
C ALA A 58 -12.14 20.86 20.61
N THR A 59 -13.45 20.61 20.66
CA THR A 59 -14.16 19.84 19.62
C THR A 59 -14.32 20.65 18.34
N GLN A 60 -14.62 21.94 18.45
CA GLN A 60 -14.75 22.85 17.31
C GLN A 60 -13.40 23.09 16.59
N THR A 61 -12.29 23.11 17.33
CA THR A 61 -10.94 23.31 16.75
C THR A 61 -10.40 22.05 16.06
N ALA A 62 -10.73 20.85 16.53
CA ALA A 62 -10.37 19.60 15.85
C ALA A 62 -11.17 19.44 14.54
N ASP A 63 -12.48 19.69 14.57
CA ASP A 63 -13.36 19.61 13.39
C ASP A 63 -13.02 20.69 12.33
N GLU A 64 -12.57 21.88 12.74
CA GLU A 64 -12.09 22.94 11.83
C GLU A 64 -10.70 22.65 11.25
N GLN A 65 -9.79 22.01 12.00
CA GLN A 65 -8.49 21.57 11.48
C GLN A 65 -8.63 20.40 10.49
N GLU A 66 -9.52 19.45 10.77
CA GLU A 66 -9.79 18.31 9.89
C GLU A 66 -10.47 18.75 8.58
N ASN A 67 -11.46 19.65 8.64
CA ASN A 67 -12.08 20.22 7.44
C ASN A 67 -11.11 21.05 6.57
N ASN A 68 -10.10 21.69 7.17
CA ASN A 68 -9.06 22.41 6.43
C ASN A 68 -8.05 21.48 5.75
N LEU A 69 -7.85 20.25 6.24
CA LEU A 69 -6.92 19.28 5.66
C LEU A 69 -7.42 18.74 4.32
N TYR A 70 -8.72 18.42 4.22
CA TYR A 70 -9.34 17.92 2.98
C TYR A 70 -9.48 18.98 1.88
N ALA A 71 -9.39 20.26 2.22
CA ALA A 71 -9.44 21.36 1.26
C ALA A 71 -8.06 21.65 0.60
N LYS A 72 -6.96 21.14 1.15
CA LYS A 72 -5.61 21.34 0.62
C LYS A 72 -5.31 20.37 -0.53
N ASN A 73 -4.51 20.83 -1.49
CA ASN A 73 -3.91 19.95 -2.49
C ASN A 73 -2.88 19.03 -1.80
N ASP A 74 -2.84 17.76 -2.18
CA ASP A 74 -1.94 16.77 -1.57
C ASP A 74 -0.46 17.19 -1.62
N LYS A 75 -0.08 17.90 -2.70
CA LYS A 75 1.28 18.43 -2.91
C LYS A 75 1.70 19.49 -1.92
N ASP A 76 0.73 20.14 -1.26
CA ASP A 76 0.97 21.19 -0.28
C ASP A 76 0.96 20.65 1.16
N LEU A 77 0.67 19.36 1.36
CA LEU A 77 0.63 18.71 2.67
C LEU A 77 2.05 18.38 3.17
N THR A 78 2.34 18.73 4.42
CA THR A 78 3.48 18.15 5.15
C THR A 78 3.34 16.63 5.28
N ASP A 79 4.41 15.92 5.63
CA ASP A 79 4.36 14.46 5.80
C ASP A 79 3.39 14.05 6.91
N ALA A 80 3.38 14.77 8.04
CA ALA A 80 2.43 14.50 9.12
C ALA A 80 0.97 14.73 8.68
N GLU A 81 0.71 15.82 7.94
CA GLU A 81 -0.64 16.11 7.41
C GLU A 81 -1.10 15.06 6.39
N PHE A 82 -0.18 14.58 5.54
CA PHE A 82 -0.48 13.54 4.56
C PHE A 82 -0.73 12.18 5.24
N GLU A 83 0.11 11.79 6.20
CA GLU A 83 -0.09 10.58 6.99
C GLU A 83 -1.44 10.61 7.73
N GLN A 84 -1.81 11.76 8.30
CA GLN A 84 -3.12 11.95 8.92
C GLN A 84 -4.27 11.86 7.91
N LYS A 85 -4.16 12.48 6.73
CA LYS A 85 -5.22 12.48 5.71
C LYS A 85 -5.54 11.07 5.22
N TYR A 86 -4.50 10.25 5.05
CA TYR A 86 -4.56 8.90 4.48
C TYR A 86 -4.54 7.76 5.52
N GLU A 87 -4.67 8.11 6.82
CA GLU A 87 -4.64 7.18 7.95
C GLU A 87 -3.36 6.30 7.99
N LEU A 88 -2.22 6.80 7.53
CA LEU A 88 -0.96 6.07 7.53
C LEU A 88 -0.31 6.09 8.93
N PRO A 89 0.42 5.03 9.34
CA PRO A 89 1.21 5.08 10.57
C PRO A 89 2.31 6.15 10.48
N GLU A 90 2.52 6.88 11.57
CA GLU A 90 3.51 7.96 11.64
C GLU A 90 4.93 7.49 11.26
N ASN A 91 5.62 8.28 10.44
CA ASN A 91 6.99 8.03 9.96
C ASN A 91 7.15 6.66 9.27
N SER A 92 6.14 6.22 8.52
CA SER A 92 6.20 4.96 7.80
C SER A 92 7.23 5.01 6.68
N TRP A 93 8.01 3.94 6.53
CA TRP A 93 9.03 3.84 5.47
C TRP A 93 8.45 3.98 4.06
N PHE A 94 7.16 3.67 3.87
CA PHE A 94 6.45 3.75 2.60
C PHE A 94 5.75 5.10 2.37
N THR A 95 5.74 6.03 3.32
CA THR A 95 5.03 7.31 3.19
C THR A 95 5.41 8.07 1.90
N PRO A 96 6.70 8.22 1.54
CA PRO A 96 7.08 8.90 0.29
C PRO A 96 6.54 8.20 -0.96
N ALA A 97 6.49 6.87 -0.94
CA ALA A 97 6.02 6.08 -2.06
C ALA A 97 4.49 6.16 -2.21
N VAL A 98 3.74 6.08 -1.11
CA VAL A 98 2.28 6.26 -1.11
C VAL A 98 1.92 7.66 -1.59
N ARG A 99 2.62 8.69 -1.09
CA ARG A 99 2.49 10.07 -1.57
C ARG A 99 2.70 10.16 -3.07
N TYR A 100 3.80 9.62 -3.57
CA TYR A 100 4.10 9.65 -5.00
C TYR A 100 2.98 9.06 -5.85
N VAL A 101 2.47 7.88 -5.50
CA VAL A 101 1.44 7.22 -6.33
C VAL A 101 0.10 7.93 -6.27
N ILE A 102 -0.25 8.57 -5.15
CA ILE A 102 -1.49 9.33 -5.00
C ILE A 102 -1.41 10.66 -5.75
N GLU A 103 -0.36 11.46 -5.52
CA GLU A 103 -0.20 12.80 -6.14
C GLU A 103 -0.11 12.75 -7.67
N ASN A 104 0.26 11.59 -8.23
CA ASN A 104 0.38 11.35 -9.67
C ASN A 104 -0.77 10.49 -10.24
N ASN A 105 -1.80 10.18 -9.45
CA ASN A 105 -2.93 9.33 -9.87
C ASN A 105 -2.51 7.96 -10.43
N ILE A 106 -1.43 7.40 -9.91
CA ILE A 106 -0.95 6.06 -10.27
C ILE A 106 -1.76 5.01 -9.51
N MET A 107 -1.98 5.23 -8.22
CA MET A 107 -2.85 4.42 -7.37
C MET A 107 -3.84 5.33 -6.67
N LEU A 108 -5.10 4.91 -6.62
CA LEU A 108 -6.16 5.65 -5.95
C LEU A 108 -6.36 5.12 -4.52
N PRO A 109 -6.79 5.97 -3.56
CA PRO A 109 -7.24 5.51 -2.25
C PRO A 109 -8.40 4.50 -2.38
N ALA A 110 -8.43 3.49 -1.51
CA ALA A 110 -9.39 2.39 -1.57
C ALA A 110 -10.81 2.75 -1.07
N GLY A 111 -11.04 4.02 -0.70
CA GLY A 111 -12.31 4.51 -0.20
C GLY A 111 -12.13 5.45 0.98
N HIS A 112 -13.16 5.55 1.82
CA HIS A 112 -13.14 6.38 3.02
C HIS A 112 -13.38 5.55 4.29
N ILE A 113 -12.55 5.74 5.32
CA ILE A 113 -12.78 5.23 6.67
C ILE A 113 -13.03 6.43 7.58
N ASN A 114 -14.15 6.45 8.29
CA ASN A 114 -14.55 7.57 9.17
C ASN A 114 -14.55 8.95 8.46
N GLY A 115 -14.90 8.99 7.17
CA GLY A 115 -14.88 10.23 6.37
C GLY A 115 -13.51 10.59 5.78
N LYS A 116 -12.45 9.85 6.11
CA LYS A 116 -11.09 10.07 5.63
C LYS A 116 -10.71 9.15 4.50
N GLU A 117 -10.03 9.65 3.47
CA GLU A 117 -9.46 8.80 2.42
C GLU A 117 -8.52 7.74 3.03
N TYR A 118 -8.63 6.50 2.56
CA TYR A 118 -7.84 5.38 3.08
C TYR A 118 -6.98 4.78 2.00
N PHE A 119 -5.66 4.83 2.18
CA PHE A 119 -4.75 4.00 1.41
C PHE A 119 -4.53 2.68 2.16
N PRO A 120 -4.69 1.52 1.51
CA PRO A 120 -4.77 0.28 2.24
C PRO A 120 -3.38 -0.24 2.64
N TRP A 121 -2.88 0.26 3.76
CA TRP A 121 -1.56 -0.08 4.31
C TRP A 121 -1.57 -1.33 5.19
N PHE A 122 -2.72 -1.67 5.81
CA PHE A 122 -2.87 -2.90 6.59
C PHE A 122 -3.13 -4.11 5.68
N ASN A 123 -2.04 -4.73 5.22
CA ASN A 123 -1.94 -6.04 4.58
C ASN A 123 -3.09 -6.48 3.62
N PRO A 124 -3.61 -5.65 2.69
CA PRO A 124 -4.35 -6.18 1.57
C PRO A 124 -3.38 -6.84 0.58
N ALA A 125 -3.75 -7.98 0.02
CA ALA A 125 -3.09 -8.48 -1.18
C ALA A 125 -3.68 -7.75 -2.39
N GLU A 126 -2.83 -7.27 -3.29
CA GLU A 126 -3.30 -6.70 -4.55
C GLU A 126 -3.70 -7.78 -5.53
N ASN A 127 -4.78 -7.51 -6.26
CA ASN A 127 -5.19 -8.36 -7.37
C ASN A 127 -4.53 -7.90 -8.69
N ARG A 128 -4.57 -8.79 -9.68
CA ARG A 128 -3.96 -8.55 -11.00
C ARG A 128 -4.51 -7.31 -11.71
N CYS A 129 -5.80 -7.03 -11.54
CA CYS A 129 -6.46 -5.86 -12.12
C CYS A 129 -5.93 -4.55 -11.52
N THR A 130 -5.81 -4.45 -10.20
CA THR A 130 -5.24 -3.27 -9.53
C THR A 130 -3.80 -3.03 -9.95
N VAL A 131 -2.99 -4.10 -10.03
CA VAL A 131 -1.60 -3.98 -10.50
C VAL A 131 -1.54 -3.51 -11.95
N ALA A 132 -2.42 -4.01 -12.82
CA ALA A 132 -2.46 -3.62 -14.22
C ALA A 132 -2.83 -2.14 -14.39
N GLU A 133 -3.80 -1.66 -13.60
CA GLU A 133 -4.21 -0.26 -13.59
C GLU A 133 -3.08 0.65 -13.11
N ALA A 134 -2.37 0.27 -12.04
CA ALA A 134 -1.23 1.05 -11.55
C ALA A 134 -0.08 1.12 -12.58
N ILE A 135 0.19 0.02 -13.29
CA ILE A 135 1.18 -0.01 -14.38
C ILE A 135 0.74 0.88 -15.55
N TYR A 136 -0.53 0.85 -15.92
CA TYR A 136 -1.09 1.68 -16.98
C TYR A 136 -0.98 3.18 -16.65
N ASN A 137 -1.38 3.57 -15.44
CA ASN A 137 -1.29 4.96 -15.02
C ASN A 137 0.16 5.44 -14.90
N SER A 138 1.07 4.58 -14.41
CA SER A 138 2.51 4.83 -14.44
C SER A 138 3.02 5.02 -15.89
N ALA A 139 2.65 4.14 -16.83
CA ALA A 139 3.07 4.25 -18.23
C ALA A 139 2.56 5.55 -18.87
N LYS A 140 1.29 5.89 -18.63
CA LYS A 140 0.66 7.12 -19.11
C LYS A 140 1.32 8.38 -18.56
N LEU A 141 1.74 8.37 -17.29
CA LEU A 141 2.48 9.48 -16.69
C LEU A 141 3.85 9.67 -17.36
N VAL A 142 4.54 8.57 -17.68
CA VAL A 142 5.88 8.58 -18.28
C VAL A 142 5.83 9.03 -19.73
N ASP A 143 4.90 8.47 -20.49
CA ASP A 143 4.65 8.84 -21.87
C ASP A 143 3.23 8.42 -22.27
N PRO A 144 2.29 9.37 -22.45
CA PRO A 144 0.92 9.05 -22.84
C PRO A 144 0.81 8.21 -24.12
N GLU A 145 1.75 8.35 -25.06
CA GLU A 145 1.77 7.59 -26.32
C GLU A 145 1.99 6.10 -26.10
N LEU A 146 2.62 5.71 -24.98
CA LEU A 146 2.74 4.30 -24.57
C LEU A 146 1.40 3.67 -24.24
N THR A 147 0.31 4.43 -24.11
CA THR A 147 -1.01 3.89 -23.79
C THR A 147 -2.06 4.20 -24.87
N ALA A 148 -1.72 5.06 -25.84
CA ALA A 148 -2.64 5.57 -26.83
C ALA A 148 -3.07 4.53 -27.89
N SER A 149 -2.33 3.44 -28.06
CA SER A 149 -2.52 2.47 -29.16
C SER A 149 -3.20 1.15 -28.77
N TYR A 150 -3.56 0.98 -27.50
CA TYR A 150 -4.05 -0.30 -26.98
C TYR A 150 -5.58 -0.38 -27.01
N ALA A 151 -6.12 -0.50 -28.22
CA ALA A 151 -7.53 -0.83 -28.48
C ALA A 151 -7.71 -2.28 -28.98
N GLY A 152 -6.76 -3.16 -28.61
CA GLY A 152 -6.72 -4.54 -29.07
C GLY A 152 -7.99 -5.30 -28.71
N MET A 153 -8.40 -6.19 -29.63
CA MET A 153 -9.55 -7.08 -29.44
C MET A 153 -9.14 -8.41 -28.79
N ALA A 154 -7.85 -8.71 -28.69
CA ALA A 154 -7.38 -10.03 -28.27
C ALA A 154 -7.74 -10.31 -26.80
N ILE A 155 -7.65 -9.30 -25.93
CA ILE A 155 -8.08 -9.44 -24.53
C ILE A 155 -9.57 -9.80 -24.40
N LYS A 156 -10.42 -9.40 -25.36
CA LYS A 156 -11.87 -9.64 -25.31
C LYS A 156 -12.25 -11.10 -25.53
N GLU A 157 -11.32 -11.90 -26.08
CA GLU A 157 -11.48 -13.34 -26.26
C GLU A 157 -11.23 -14.13 -24.97
N ALA A 158 -10.71 -13.49 -23.91
CA ALA A 158 -10.51 -14.16 -22.63
C ALA A 158 -11.86 -14.56 -22.00
N PRO A 159 -12.01 -15.79 -21.47
CA PRO A 159 -13.29 -16.30 -20.95
C PRO A 159 -13.87 -15.48 -19.78
N ASP A 160 -13.03 -14.75 -19.05
CA ASP A 160 -13.38 -13.93 -17.90
C ASP A 160 -13.30 -12.41 -18.17
N TYR A 161 -13.12 -11.98 -19.43
CA TYR A 161 -13.03 -10.56 -19.79
C TYR A 161 -14.24 -9.74 -19.33
N ASN A 162 -15.43 -10.31 -19.49
CA ASN A 162 -16.70 -9.72 -19.08
C ASN A 162 -16.88 -9.62 -17.55
N GLN A 163 -16.00 -10.22 -16.75
CA GLN A 163 -15.97 -10.01 -15.31
C GLN A 163 -15.24 -8.72 -14.92
N ILE A 164 -14.39 -8.17 -15.80
CA ILE A 164 -13.63 -6.95 -15.54
C ILE A 164 -14.56 -5.73 -15.59
N TYR A 165 -14.60 -4.97 -14.48
CA TYR A 165 -15.30 -3.69 -14.40
C TYR A 165 -14.81 -2.74 -15.48
N GLU A 166 -15.72 -1.95 -16.05
CA GLU A 166 -15.40 -1.05 -17.16
C GLU A 166 -14.29 -0.05 -16.83
N SER A 167 -14.23 0.41 -15.58
CA SER A 167 -13.18 1.30 -15.06
C SER A 167 -11.78 0.69 -15.13
N ASP A 168 -11.65 -0.64 -15.01
CA ASP A 168 -10.36 -1.32 -14.87
C ASP A 168 -9.90 -1.97 -16.20
N ARG A 169 -10.77 -1.93 -17.22
CA ARG A 169 -10.46 -2.47 -18.55
C ARG A 169 -9.29 -1.78 -19.24
N PRO A 170 -9.08 -0.45 -19.15
CA PRO A 170 -7.93 0.19 -19.78
C PRO A 170 -6.60 -0.41 -19.30
N GLY A 171 -6.42 -0.54 -17.98
CA GLY A 171 -5.20 -1.11 -17.40
C GLY A 171 -4.96 -2.56 -17.81
N MET A 172 -5.99 -3.40 -17.70
CA MET A 172 -5.89 -4.80 -18.12
C MET A 172 -5.63 -4.95 -19.62
N THR A 173 -6.30 -4.15 -20.46
CA THR A 173 -6.10 -4.15 -21.92
C THR A 173 -4.67 -3.77 -22.26
N PHE A 174 -4.17 -2.67 -21.72
CA PHE A 174 -2.80 -2.23 -21.93
C PHE A 174 -1.79 -3.31 -21.52
N CYS A 175 -1.93 -3.87 -20.32
CA CYS A 175 -1.00 -4.86 -19.82
C CYS A 175 -1.02 -6.15 -20.62
N PHE A 176 -2.20 -6.61 -21.06
CA PHE A 176 -2.33 -7.82 -21.86
C PHE A 176 -1.78 -7.63 -23.28
N GLU A 177 -2.22 -6.59 -23.98
CA GLU A 177 -1.88 -6.34 -25.38
C GLU A 177 -0.41 -5.92 -25.55
N SER A 178 0.22 -5.35 -24.50
CA SER A 178 1.67 -5.11 -24.45
C SER A 178 2.50 -6.35 -24.08
N GLY A 179 1.85 -7.46 -23.70
CA GLY A 179 2.51 -8.66 -23.19
C GLY A 179 3.14 -8.49 -21.81
N ILE A 180 2.79 -7.43 -21.06
CA ILE A 180 3.23 -7.19 -19.68
C ILE A 180 2.61 -8.25 -18.76
N MET A 181 1.30 -8.43 -18.86
CA MET A 181 0.56 -9.49 -18.20
C MET A 181 0.05 -10.50 -19.23
N THR A 182 -0.02 -11.76 -18.83
CA THR A 182 -0.54 -12.86 -19.64
C THR A 182 -1.59 -13.61 -18.85
N GLY A 183 -2.54 -14.24 -19.54
CA GLY A 183 -3.48 -15.18 -18.92
C GLY A 183 -2.82 -16.50 -18.52
N ASP A 184 -3.61 -17.40 -17.95
CA ASP A 184 -3.18 -18.76 -17.65
C ASP A 184 -3.22 -19.70 -18.89
N SER A 185 -2.94 -20.98 -18.69
CA SER A 185 -2.94 -21.98 -19.77
C SER A 185 -4.29 -22.22 -20.43
N GLN A 186 -5.38 -21.76 -19.81
CA GLN A 186 -6.74 -21.83 -20.33
C GLN A 186 -7.23 -20.46 -20.86
N HIS A 187 -6.31 -19.49 -20.98
CA HIS A 187 -6.57 -18.13 -21.43
C HIS A 187 -7.42 -17.27 -20.49
N TYR A 188 -7.62 -17.68 -19.24
CA TYR A 188 -8.24 -16.82 -18.22
C TYR A 188 -7.26 -15.72 -17.78
N LEU A 189 -7.74 -14.48 -17.68
CA LEU A 189 -6.96 -13.33 -17.22
C LEU A 189 -6.76 -13.35 -15.71
N ARG A 190 -7.73 -13.92 -14.98
CA ARG A 190 -7.81 -14.00 -13.51
C ARG A 190 -7.70 -12.61 -12.88
N PRO A 191 -8.55 -11.63 -13.26
CA PRO A 191 -8.35 -10.22 -12.91
C PRO A 191 -8.36 -9.97 -11.39
N TYR A 192 -9.21 -10.67 -10.66
CA TYR A 192 -9.40 -10.46 -9.22
C TYR A 192 -8.59 -11.41 -8.33
N ASP A 193 -7.75 -12.26 -8.94
CA ASP A 193 -6.84 -13.11 -8.18
C ASP A 193 -5.66 -12.29 -7.67
N SER A 194 -5.23 -12.58 -6.44
CA SER A 194 -4.01 -12.01 -5.88
C SER A 194 -2.79 -12.39 -6.73
N ILE A 195 -1.82 -11.49 -6.81
CA ILE A 195 -0.57 -11.72 -7.52
C ILE A 195 0.59 -11.94 -6.54
N SER A 196 1.31 -13.04 -6.74
CA SER A 196 2.49 -13.35 -5.92
C SER A 196 3.66 -12.43 -6.28
N ARG A 197 4.59 -12.24 -5.33
CA ARG A 197 5.78 -11.40 -5.51
C ARG A 197 6.65 -11.85 -6.68
N GLN A 198 6.77 -13.15 -6.92
CA GLN A 198 7.53 -13.67 -8.06
C GLN A 198 6.80 -13.46 -9.41
N GLU A 199 5.46 -13.53 -9.43
CA GLU A 199 4.68 -13.19 -10.63
C GLU A 199 4.80 -11.69 -10.92
N PHE A 200 4.72 -10.86 -9.89
CA PHE A 200 4.87 -9.42 -10.02
C PHE A 200 6.27 -9.03 -10.51
N ALA A 201 7.33 -9.71 -10.08
CA ALA A 201 8.68 -9.48 -10.61
C ALA A 201 8.75 -9.70 -12.14
N VAL A 202 8.09 -10.75 -12.65
CA VAL A 202 8.02 -11.01 -14.10
C VAL A 202 7.22 -9.93 -14.82
N VAL A 203 6.08 -9.52 -14.26
CA VAL A 203 5.27 -8.42 -14.79
C VAL A 203 6.09 -7.12 -14.86
N LEU A 204 6.79 -6.79 -13.77
CA LEU A 204 7.61 -5.58 -13.67
C LEU A 204 8.77 -5.58 -14.67
N GLN A 205 9.48 -6.70 -14.82
CA GLN A 205 10.56 -6.82 -15.81
C GLN A 205 10.05 -6.57 -17.24
N ARG A 206 8.88 -7.10 -17.60
CA ARG A 206 8.26 -6.90 -18.92
C ARG A 206 7.86 -5.44 -19.12
N TYR A 207 7.26 -4.82 -18.10
CA TYR A 207 6.93 -3.39 -18.14
C TYR A 207 8.17 -2.52 -18.34
N ILE A 208 9.25 -2.80 -17.62
CA ILE A 208 10.50 -2.04 -17.75
C ILE A 208 11.16 -2.26 -19.12
N THR A 209 11.06 -3.47 -19.67
CA THR A 209 11.51 -3.75 -21.05
C THR A 209 10.74 -2.90 -22.06
N LEU A 210 9.43 -2.67 -21.86
CA LEU A 210 8.65 -1.75 -22.70
C LEU A 210 9.18 -0.31 -22.57
N LEU A 211 9.42 0.17 -21.34
CA LEU A 211 9.96 1.51 -21.09
C LEU A 211 11.37 1.70 -21.69
N GLU A 212 12.22 0.67 -21.60
CA GLU A 212 13.58 0.68 -22.16
C GLU A 212 13.54 0.75 -23.69
N LYS A 213 12.68 -0.04 -24.34
CA LYS A 213 12.46 0.03 -25.80
C LYS A 213 11.97 1.39 -26.25
N ALA A 214 11.19 2.07 -25.41
CA ALA A 214 10.73 3.44 -25.65
C ALA A 214 11.76 4.52 -25.27
N GLY A 215 12.97 4.12 -24.84
CA GLY A 215 14.06 5.03 -24.48
C GLY A 215 13.86 5.79 -23.16
N LYS A 216 12.85 5.42 -22.36
CA LYS A 216 12.44 6.14 -21.13
C LYS A 216 13.29 5.81 -19.91
N ILE A 217 13.96 4.66 -19.93
CA ILE A 217 14.80 4.18 -18.84
C ILE A 217 16.04 3.51 -19.42
N THR A 218 17.10 3.42 -18.62
CA THR A 218 18.25 2.56 -18.89
C THR A 218 18.50 1.72 -17.64
N VAL A 219 18.48 0.41 -17.81
CA VAL A 219 18.62 -0.55 -16.71
C VAL A 219 19.88 -1.38 -16.89
N SER A 220 20.36 -1.96 -15.78
CA SER A 220 21.39 -2.99 -15.83
C SER A 220 20.80 -4.27 -16.42
N THR A 221 21.52 -4.86 -17.38
CA THR A 221 21.23 -6.17 -17.94
C THR A 221 21.90 -7.30 -17.17
N ASP A 222 22.56 -6.99 -16.05
CA ASP A 222 23.15 -8.00 -15.18
C ASP A 222 22.04 -8.77 -14.45
N THR A 223 21.69 -9.93 -15.03
CA THR A 223 20.74 -10.89 -14.47
C THR A 223 21.43 -11.96 -13.64
N SER A 224 22.70 -11.77 -13.24
CA SER A 224 23.35 -12.71 -12.33
C SER A 224 22.47 -12.86 -11.09
N VAL A 225 21.96 -14.08 -10.89
CA VAL A 225 21.08 -14.38 -9.76
C VAL A 225 21.91 -14.12 -8.51
N ASN A 226 21.66 -13.00 -7.86
CA ASN A 226 22.24 -12.77 -6.56
C ASN A 226 21.52 -13.73 -5.62
N THR A 227 22.18 -14.84 -5.29
CA THR A 227 21.70 -15.88 -4.36
C THR A 227 21.64 -15.37 -2.92
N ALA A 228 21.50 -14.06 -2.73
CA ALA A 228 21.47 -13.39 -1.44
C ALA A 228 20.20 -13.69 -0.65
N PHE A 229 19.10 -14.08 -1.32
CA PHE A 229 17.86 -14.40 -0.62
C PHE A 229 17.93 -15.78 0.06
N THR A 230 17.57 -15.81 1.34
CA THR A 230 17.57 -17.02 2.17
C THR A 230 16.61 -18.10 1.66
N ASP A 231 15.59 -17.70 0.89
CA ASP A 231 14.57 -18.55 0.29
C ASP A 231 14.67 -18.63 -1.24
N ALA A 232 15.85 -18.34 -1.81
CA ALA A 232 16.06 -18.35 -3.27
C ALA A 232 15.69 -19.69 -3.95
N SER A 233 15.81 -20.81 -3.23
CA SER A 233 15.38 -22.13 -3.72
C SER A 233 13.87 -22.28 -3.89
N SER A 234 13.08 -21.42 -3.25
CA SER A 234 11.61 -21.38 -3.34
C SER A 234 11.11 -20.57 -4.54
N ILE A 235 11.99 -19.81 -5.19
CA ILE A 235 11.68 -19.04 -6.41
C ILE A 235 11.51 -20.03 -7.57
N ALA A 236 10.36 -19.96 -8.24
CA ALA A 236 10.09 -20.81 -9.38
C ALA A 236 11.11 -20.58 -10.51
N PRO A 237 11.54 -21.62 -11.25
CA PRO A 237 12.54 -21.47 -12.31
C PRO A 237 12.23 -20.37 -13.34
N TRP A 238 10.95 -20.21 -13.70
CA TRP A 238 10.49 -19.19 -14.65
C TRP A 238 10.55 -17.74 -14.11
N ALA A 239 10.68 -17.55 -12.81
CA ALA A 239 10.73 -16.23 -12.18
C ALA A 239 12.15 -15.78 -11.81
N LYS A 240 13.14 -16.69 -11.83
CA LYS A 240 14.49 -16.43 -11.29
C LYS A 240 15.15 -15.21 -11.93
N ASP A 241 15.13 -15.13 -13.26
CA ASP A 241 15.76 -14.04 -13.99
C ASP A 241 15.06 -12.70 -13.72
N ALA A 242 13.73 -12.71 -13.60
CA ALA A 242 12.96 -11.52 -13.29
C ALA A 242 13.20 -11.04 -11.84
N VAL A 243 13.28 -11.95 -10.88
CA VAL A 243 13.61 -11.61 -9.49
C VAL A 243 15.02 -11.04 -9.39
N ALA A 244 16.00 -11.68 -10.03
CA ALA A 244 17.37 -11.18 -10.09
C ALA A 244 17.43 -9.79 -10.73
N PHE A 245 16.76 -9.60 -11.87
CA PHE A 245 16.66 -8.32 -12.55
C PHE A 245 16.08 -7.23 -11.65
N CYS A 246 14.98 -7.52 -10.95
CA CYS A 246 14.34 -6.55 -10.07
C CYS A 246 15.22 -6.17 -8.88
N GLN A 247 16.00 -7.13 -8.35
CA GLN A 247 16.95 -6.87 -7.28
C GLN A 247 18.15 -6.05 -7.75
N THR A 248 18.78 -6.43 -8.87
CA THR A 248 19.93 -5.71 -9.45
C THR A 248 19.61 -4.24 -9.71
N ASN A 249 18.41 -3.97 -10.23
CA ASN A 249 17.94 -2.62 -10.52
C ASN A 249 17.27 -1.93 -9.32
N LYS A 250 17.38 -2.49 -8.11
CA LYS A 250 16.86 -1.92 -6.84
C LYS A 250 15.36 -1.61 -6.87
N LEU A 251 14.60 -2.38 -7.64
CA LEU A 251 13.16 -2.20 -7.81
C LEU A 251 12.40 -2.95 -6.70
N MET A 252 12.79 -4.20 -6.46
CA MET A 252 12.22 -5.05 -5.42
C MET A 252 13.31 -5.54 -4.48
N ASN A 253 13.04 -5.44 -3.17
CA ASN A 253 13.91 -5.93 -2.11
C ASN A 253 13.26 -7.11 -1.38
N GLY A 254 14.08 -7.89 -0.69
CA GLY A 254 13.62 -8.89 0.28
C GLY A 254 13.14 -8.23 1.58
N ASP A 255 12.61 -9.04 2.48
CA ASP A 255 12.24 -8.61 3.82
C ASP A 255 13.47 -8.42 4.73
N ASN A 256 13.22 -7.96 5.95
CA ASN A 256 14.26 -7.72 6.96
C ASN A 256 14.94 -8.99 7.47
N HIS A 257 14.48 -10.19 7.05
CA HIS A 257 15.09 -11.48 7.36
C HIS A 257 15.92 -12.02 6.19
N GLY A 258 16.03 -11.26 5.09
CA GLY A 258 16.75 -11.65 3.90
C GLY A 258 15.97 -12.60 2.98
N ALA A 259 14.67 -12.78 3.16
CA ALA A 259 13.84 -13.60 2.30
C ALA A 259 13.14 -12.75 1.21
N PHE A 260 13.03 -13.27 -0.01
CA PHE A 260 12.26 -12.63 -1.07
C PHE A 260 10.74 -12.84 -0.92
N ASN A 261 10.34 -13.97 -0.32
CA ASN A 261 8.97 -14.44 -0.16
C ASN A 261 8.24 -14.62 -1.52
N PRO A 262 8.73 -15.50 -2.42
CA PRO A 262 8.25 -15.57 -3.81
C PRO A 262 6.77 -15.92 -3.94
N LYS A 263 6.23 -16.70 -2.99
CA LYS A 263 4.81 -17.10 -2.96
C LYS A 263 3.93 -16.16 -2.15
N GLY A 264 4.52 -15.20 -1.45
CA GLY A 264 3.77 -14.15 -0.76
C GLY A 264 3.06 -13.25 -1.77
N GLN A 265 1.90 -12.71 -1.40
CA GLN A 265 1.17 -11.78 -2.25
C GLN A 265 1.79 -10.39 -2.18
N ILE A 266 1.84 -9.67 -3.30
CA ILE A 266 2.26 -8.26 -3.28
C ILE A 266 1.21 -7.43 -2.52
N LYS A 267 1.68 -6.52 -1.66
CA LYS A 267 0.81 -5.61 -0.90
C LYS A 267 0.75 -4.24 -1.56
N SER A 268 -0.29 -3.45 -1.29
CA SER A 268 -0.45 -2.11 -1.85
C SER A 268 0.75 -1.18 -1.58
N VAL A 269 1.28 -1.20 -0.35
CA VAL A 269 2.47 -0.41 0.01
C VAL A 269 3.74 -0.90 -0.68
N GLU A 270 3.84 -2.20 -0.99
CA GLU A 270 4.97 -2.76 -1.73
C GLU A 270 4.88 -2.39 -3.21
N LEU A 271 3.68 -2.43 -3.79
CA LEU A 271 3.42 -1.95 -5.15
C LEU A 271 3.77 -0.47 -5.28
N ALA A 272 3.31 0.36 -4.34
CA ALA A 272 3.62 1.79 -4.30
C ALA A 272 5.14 2.03 -4.22
N GLN A 273 5.84 1.31 -3.33
CA GLN A 273 7.29 1.43 -3.22
C GLN A 273 8.01 1.07 -4.52
N VAL A 274 7.58 0.00 -5.19
CA VAL A 274 8.19 -0.45 -6.44
C VAL A 274 8.01 0.59 -7.55
N LEU A 275 6.82 1.15 -7.69
CA LEU A 275 6.54 2.19 -8.69
C LEU A 275 7.26 3.50 -8.38
N TYR A 276 7.40 3.85 -7.09
CA TYR A 276 8.24 4.97 -6.66
C TYR A 276 9.73 4.74 -6.99
N ASN A 277 10.27 3.56 -6.68
CA ASN A 277 11.66 3.21 -7.02
C ASN A 277 11.91 3.26 -8.52
N LEU A 278 10.94 2.81 -9.32
CA LEU A 278 11.00 2.87 -10.78
C LEU A 278 11.02 4.33 -11.26
N SER A 279 10.17 5.20 -10.73
CA SER A 279 10.07 6.59 -11.16
C SER A 279 11.37 7.37 -10.98
N GLN A 280 12.16 7.04 -9.97
CA GLN A 280 13.49 7.64 -9.75
C GLN A 280 14.53 7.25 -10.81
N GLN A 281 14.23 6.28 -11.67
CA GLN A 281 15.13 5.79 -12.73
C GLN A 281 14.72 6.24 -14.14
N ILE A 282 13.56 6.90 -14.26
CA ILE A 282 13.03 7.37 -15.54
C ILE A 282 13.75 8.67 -15.93
N LYS A 283 14.06 8.80 -17.23
CA LYS A 283 14.81 9.93 -17.82
C LYS A 283 13.97 11.18 -18.01
#